data_AF-A0AAP0HGQ6-F1
#
_entry.id   AF-A0AAP0HGQ6-F1
#
_cell.length_a   1.000
_cell.length_b   1.000
_cell.length_c   1.000
_cell.angle_alpha   90.00
_cell.angle_beta   90.00
_cell.angle_gamma   90.00
#
_symmetry.space_group_name_H-M   'P 1'
#
loop_
_entity.id
_entity.type
_entity.pdbx_description
1 polymer ?
#
loop_
_entity_poly.entity_id
_entity_poly.type
_entity_poly.pdbx_seq_one_letter_code
_entity_poly.pdbx_strand_id
1 'polypeptide(L)'
;MFTNDQRQVERTGRYGTPRVQYLQLNVLELFLDCITEPNEKLVEFGIGGVCNACVDPVNAATIVECGGIPLVIQCLSSPVKNTVNYALGALYYLCDHRTKEEVLRPDVVDLIRRYAAAGAVNVSFSNLAQAFLDKHIPHQTP
;
A
#
# COMPACT_ATOMS: atom_id res chain seq x y z
N MET A 1 4.80 -38.61 19.88
CA MET A 1 5.37 -37.26 19.81
C MET A 1 5.97 -37.10 18.42
N PHE A 2 5.28 -36.39 17.53
CA PHE A 2 5.71 -36.27 16.13
C PHE A 2 6.86 -35.26 16.01
N THR A 3 7.99 -35.71 15.44
CA THR A 3 9.17 -34.87 15.20
C THR A 3 8.82 -33.71 14.26
N ASN A 4 9.59 -32.63 14.36
CA ASN A 4 9.33 -31.40 13.62
C ASN A 4 9.29 -31.63 12.10
N ASP A 5 10.03 -32.62 11.60
CA ASP A 5 10.08 -33.02 10.20
C ASP A 5 8.74 -33.55 9.67
N GLN A 6 8.02 -34.38 10.45
CA GLN A 6 6.75 -34.95 9.99
C GLN A 6 5.64 -33.89 9.88
N ARG A 7 5.68 -32.87 10.74
CA ARG A 7 4.76 -31.71 10.66
C ARG A 7 5.01 -30.81 9.46
N GLN A 8 6.21 -30.81 8.88
CA GLN A 8 6.48 -30.04 7.66
C GLN A 8 6.01 -30.79 6.41
N VAL A 9 6.06 -32.12 6.41
CA VAL A 9 5.60 -32.95 5.28
C VAL A 9 4.07 -32.88 5.13
N GLU A 10 3.31 -32.88 6.24
CA GLU A 10 1.83 -32.79 6.23
C GLU A 10 1.26 -31.43 5.80
N ARG A 11 2.10 -30.40 5.62
CA ARG A 11 1.69 -29.06 5.14
C ARG A 11 1.77 -28.90 3.63
N THR A 12 1.90 -30.00 2.90
CA THR A 12 1.65 -30.03 1.47
C THR A 12 0.14 -29.96 1.26
N GLY A 13 -0.35 -28.82 0.74
CA GLY A 13 -1.74 -28.69 0.32
C GLY A 13 -2.08 -29.75 -0.74
N ARG A 14 -3.38 -30.01 -0.97
CA ARG A 14 -3.90 -31.04 -1.90
C ARG A 14 -3.43 -30.92 -3.36
N TYR A 15 -2.64 -29.90 -3.69
CA TYR A 15 -1.95 -29.72 -4.95
C TYR A 15 -0.45 -29.64 -4.63
N GLY A 16 0.33 -30.58 -5.17
CA GLY A 16 1.73 -30.90 -4.82
C GLY A 16 2.78 -29.82 -5.09
N THR A 17 2.42 -28.55 -5.09
CA THR A 17 3.34 -27.41 -5.07
C THR A 17 3.92 -27.25 -3.67
N PRO A 18 5.26 -27.33 -3.50
CA PRO A 18 5.90 -27.19 -2.19
C PRO A 18 5.52 -25.85 -1.56
N ARG A 19 5.09 -25.88 -0.30
CA ARG A 19 4.80 -24.66 0.49
C ARG A 19 5.95 -23.65 0.43
N VAL A 20 7.18 -24.13 0.26
CA VAL A 20 8.40 -23.32 0.08
C VAL A 20 8.33 -22.41 -1.15
N GLN A 21 7.72 -22.86 -2.25
CA GLN A 21 7.59 -22.06 -3.47
C GLN A 21 6.54 -20.95 -3.33
N TYR A 22 5.49 -21.17 -2.52
CA TYR A 22 4.55 -20.10 -2.12
C TYR A 22 5.10 -19.22 -1.00
N LEU A 23 5.97 -19.75 -0.12
CA LEU A 23 6.66 -19.01 0.94
C LEU A 23 7.81 -18.14 0.41
N GLN A 24 8.17 -18.26 -0.88
CA GLN A 24 9.08 -17.34 -1.53
C GLN A 24 8.42 -16.01 -1.94
N LEU A 25 7.09 -15.91 -1.90
CA LEU A 25 6.41 -14.62 -2.01
C LEU A 25 6.78 -13.80 -0.76
N ASN A 26 7.53 -12.72 -0.97
CA ASN A 26 7.75 -11.74 0.08
C ASN A 26 6.38 -11.28 0.60
N VAL A 27 6.21 -11.10 1.91
CA VAL A 27 4.95 -10.63 2.49
C VAL A 27 4.47 -9.33 1.84
N LEU A 28 5.40 -8.52 1.34
CA LEU A 28 5.12 -7.30 0.59
C LEU A 28 4.48 -7.59 -0.78
N GLU A 29 4.98 -8.57 -1.53
CA GLU A 29 4.38 -9.00 -2.80
C GLU A 29 2.98 -9.57 -2.57
N LEU A 30 2.79 -10.37 -1.51
CA LEU A 30 1.46 -10.86 -1.13
C LEU A 30 0.47 -9.71 -0.88
N PHE A 31 0.91 -8.63 -0.24
CA PHE A 31 0.06 -7.46 -0.04
C PHE A 31 -0.28 -6.76 -1.37
N LEU A 32 0.67 -6.69 -2.31
CA LEU A 32 0.43 -6.12 -3.63
C LEU A 32 -0.54 -6.99 -4.44
N ASP A 33 -0.39 -8.31 -4.41
CA ASP A 33 -1.32 -9.25 -5.03
C ASP A 33 -2.74 -9.04 -4.50
N CYS A 34 -2.90 -8.90 -3.17
CA CYS A 34 -4.20 -8.61 -2.56
C CYS A 34 -4.84 -7.30 -3.05
N ILE A 35 -4.07 -6.28 -3.45
CA ILE A 35 -4.62 -5.02 -4.01
C ILE A 35 -5.22 -5.23 -5.40
N THR A 36 -4.75 -6.23 -6.15
CA THR A 36 -5.24 -6.54 -7.49
C THR A 36 -6.50 -7.42 -7.50
N GLU A 37 -6.85 -8.00 -6.35
CA GLU A 37 -8.00 -8.88 -6.23
C GLU A 37 -9.33 -8.12 -6.34
N PRO A 38 -10.39 -8.74 -6.89
CA PRO A 38 -11.71 -8.11 -7.00
C PRO A 38 -12.42 -7.96 -5.63
N ASN A 39 -11.94 -8.65 -4.60
CA ASN A 39 -12.54 -8.62 -3.28
C ASN A 39 -12.06 -7.40 -2.49
N GLU A 40 -12.97 -6.46 -2.25
CA GLU A 40 -12.70 -5.22 -1.51
C GLU A 40 -12.03 -5.43 -0.15
N LYS A 41 -12.32 -6.53 0.55
CA LYS A 41 -11.66 -6.86 1.83
C LYS A 41 -10.20 -7.23 1.61
N LEU A 42 -9.89 -8.02 0.57
CA LEU A 42 -8.51 -8.34 0.23
C LEU A 42 -7.76 -7.08 -0.16
N VAL A 43 -8.37 -6.20 -0.95
CA VAL A 43 -7.77 -4.90 -1.30
C VAL A 43 -7.48 -4.07 -0.05
N GLU A 44 -8.44 -3.94 0.87
CA GLU A 44 -8.26 -3.24 2.15
C GLU A 44 -7.13 -3.85 2.99
N PHE A 45 -7.05 -5.18 3.08
CA PHE A 45 -5.96 -5.86 3.80
C PHE A 45 -4.61 -5.65 3.12
N GLY A 46 -4.55 -5.73 1.79
CA GLY A 46 -3.33 -5.52 1.02
C GLY A 46 -2.78 -4.11 1.24
N ILE A 47 -3.60 -3.08 1.01
CA ILE A 47 -3.15 -1.69 1.19
C ILE A 47 -2.85 -1.37 2.67
N GLY A 48 -3.59 -1.95 3.61
CA GLY A 48 -3.31 -1.81 5.04
C GLY A 48 -1.95 -2.40 5.43
N GLY A 49 -1.62 -3.57 4.87
CA GLY A 49 -0.30 -4.20 4.99
C GLY A 49 0.82 -3.33 4.42
N VAL A 50 0.64 -2.82 3.20
CA VAL A 50 1.58 -1.89 2.55
C VAL A 50 1.79 -0.63 3.39
N CYS A 51 0.72 0.00 3.85
CA CYS A 51 0.76 1.22 4.66
C CYS A 51 1.56 1.02 5.95
N ASN A 52 1.37 -0.11 6.63
CA ASN A 52 2.12 -0.42 7.85
C ASN A 52 3.58 -0.77 7.58
N ALA A 53 3.87 -1.47 6.48
CA ALA A 53 5.20 -1.94 6.15
C ALA A 53 6.11 -0.81 5.63
N CYS A 54 5.59 0.12 4.83
CA CYS A 54 6.36 1.18 4.16
C CYS A 54 6.93 2.25 5.09
N VAL A 55 6.62 2.20 6.40
CA VAL A 55 7.30 3.03 7.41
C VAL A 55 8.79 2.64 7.51
N ASP A 56 9.13 1.38 7.24
CA ASP A 56 10.51 0.93 7.09
C ASP A 56 11.02 1.26 5.67
N PRO A 57 12.13 2.02 5.52
CA PRO A 57 12.69 2.38 4.22
C PRO A 57 13.08 1.19 3.34
N VAL A 58 13.49 0.06 3.93
CA VAL A 58 13.83 -1.16 3.18
C VAL A 58 12.59 -1.75 2.55
N ASN A 59 11.50 -1.85 3.33
CA ASN A 59 10.23 -2.33 2.82
C ASN A 59 9.64 -1.37 1.77
N ALA A 60 9.74 -0.06 2.00
CA ALA A 60 9.32 0.95 1.04
C ALA A 60 10.05 0.80 -0.31
N ALA A 61 11.37 0.61 -0.29
CA ALA A 61 12.15 0.36 -1.50
C ALA A 61 11.68 -0.91 -2.23
N THR A 62 11.48 -2.01 -1.51
CA THR A 62 10.97 -3.25 -2.12
C THR A 62 9.57 -3.09 -2.69
N ILE A 63 8.65 -2.40 -2.00
CA ILE A 63 7.30 -2.11 -2.52
C ILE A 63 7.38 -1.34 -3.84
N VAL A 64 8.28 -0.35 -3.94
CA VAL A 64 8.48 0.43 -5.17
C VAL A 64 9.06 -0.44 -6.28
N GLU A 65 10.06 -1.27 -5.99
CA GLU A 65 10.69 -2.19 -6.95
C GLU A 65 9.68 -3.23 -7.49
N CYS A 66 8.73 -3.68 -6.66
CA CYS A 66 7.65 -4.57 -7.05
C CYS A 66 6.48 -3.85 -7.78
N GLY A 67 6.61 -2.57 -8.13
CA GLY A 67 5.58 -1.84 -8.88
C GLY A 67 4.37 -1.43 -8.03
N GLY A 68 4.57 -1.18 -6.73
CA GLY A 68 3.48 -0.84 -5.81
C GLY A 68 2.88 0.57 -5.99
N ILE A 69 3.60 1.53 -6.59
CA ILE A 69 3.12 2.93 -6.71
C ILE A 69 1.80 3.03 -7.50
N PRO A 70 1.67 2.47 -8.73
CA PRO A 70 0.41 2.49 -9.45
C PRO A 70 -0.76 1.89 -8.66
N LEU A 71 -0.51 0.78 -7.95
CA LEU A 71 -1.51 0.07 -7.16
C LEU A 71 -2.00 0.92 -5.99
N VAL A 72 -1.08 1.57 -5.28
CA VAL A 72 -1.41 2.49 -4.17
C VAL A 72 -2.19 3.70 -4.69
N ILE A 73 -1.81 4.28 -5.83
CA ILE A 73 -2.54 5.40 -6.44
C ILE A 73 -3.95 4.98 -6.83
N GLN A 74 -4.12 3.80 -7.42
CA GLN A 74 -5.44 3.25 -7.75
C GLN A 74 -6.35 3.14 -6.52
N CYS A 75 -5.81 2.73 -5.37
CA CYS A 75 -6.54 2.62 -4.11
C CYS A 75 -7.14 3.95 -3.63
N LEU A 76 -6.63 5.11 -4.06
CA LEU A 76 -7.24 6.41 -3.75
C LEU A 76 -8.65 6.53 -4.32
N SER A 77 -8.98 5.84 -5.41
CA SER A 77 -10.32 5.90 -6.02
C SER A 77 -11.27 4.82 -5.49
N SER A 78 -10.89 4.10 -4.42
CA SER A 78 -11.71 3.03 -3.85
C SER A 78 -12.99 3.56 -3.21
N PRO A 79 -14.13 2.84 -3.34
CA PRO A 79 -15.34 3.15 -2.57
C PRO A 79 -15.18 2.85 -1.07
N VAL A 80 -14.18 2.04 -0.69
CA VAL A 80 -13.91 1.66 0.69
C VAL A 80 -13.07 2.74 1.36
N LYS A 81 -13.64 3.40 2.36
CA LYS A 81 -12.99 4.52 3.05
C LYS A 81 -11.63 4.15 3.66
N ASN A 82 -11.52 2.96 4.24
CA ASN A 82 -10.27 2.51 4.85
C ASN A 82 -9.16 2.32 3.81
N THR A 83 -9.49 1.77 2.63
CA THR A 83 -8.55 1.63 1.52
C THR A 83 -7.95 2.99 1.12
N VAL A 84 -8.78 4.03 1.02
CA VAL A 84 -8.33 5.40 0.72
C VAL A 84 -7.42 5.96 1.83
N ASN A 85 -7.79 5.76 3.11
CA ASN A 85 -6.95 6.18 4.25
C ASN A 85 -5.57 5.54 4.20
N TYR A 86 -5.51 4.22 4.02
CA TYR A 86 -4.25 3.49 3.94
C TYR A 86 -3.43 3.89 2.71
N ALA A 87 -4.08 4.18 1.58
CA ALA A 87 -3.39 4.67 0.39
C ALA A 87 -2.75 6.05 0.62
N LEU A 88 -3.48 7.01 1.20
CA LEU A 88 -2.93 8.32 1.57
C LEU A 88 -1.75 8.18 2.55
N GLY A 89 -1.90 7.33 3.56
CA GLY A 89 -0.84 7.03 4.53
C GLY A 89 0.39 6.38 3.89
N ALA A 90 0.20 5.43 2.97
CA ALA A 90 1.29 4.78 2.25
C ALA A 90 2.05 5.78 1.37
N LEU A 91 1.35 6.61 0.60
CA LEU A 91 1.98 7.62 -0.26
C LEU A 91 2.84 8.62 0.53
N TYR A 92 2.48 8.93 1.78
CA TYR A 92 3.28 9.80 2.65
C TYR A 92 4.71 9.28 2.84
N TYR A 93 4.89 7.96 2.91
CA TYR A 93 6.19 7.29 3.06
C TYR A 93 6.82 6.88 1.73
N LEU A 94 6.01 6.43 0.78
CA LEU A 94 6.47 5.92 -0.52
C LEU A 94 6.88 7.03 -1.50
N CYS A 95 6.43 8.28 -1.29
CA CYS A 95 6.88 9.42 -2.07
C CYS A 95 8.31 9.82 -1.67
N ASP A 96 9.27 9.59 -2.55
CA ASP A 96 10.67 9.96 -2.40
C ASP A 96 11.25 10.50 -3.71
N HIS A 97 12.56 10.76 -3.74
CA HIS A 97 13.24 11.27 -4.93
C HIS A 97 13.11 10.39 -6.20
N ARG A 98 12.85 9.09 -6.05
CA ARG A 98 12.70 8.10 -7.14
C ARG A 98 11.26 8.02 -7.62
N THR A 99 10.29 8.18 -6.73
CA THR A 99 8.86 8.00 -7.04
C THR A 99 8.10 9.32 -7.24
N LYS A 100 8.71 10.47 -6.90
CA LYS A 100 8.07 11.79 -6.98
C LYS A 100 7.43 12.10 -8.33
N GLU A 101 8.03 11.69 -9.45
CA GLU A 101 7.51 12.00 -10.79
C GLU A 101 6.18 11.32 -11.05
N GLU A 102 6.00 10.13 -10.49
CA GLU A 102 4.79 9.35 -10.61
C GLU A 102 3.74 9.75 -9.56
N VAL A 103 4.16 9.91 -8.30
CA VAL A 103 3.26 10.24 -7.20
C VAL A 103 2.77 11.69 -7.26
N LEU A 104 3.60 12.63 -7.75
CA LEU A 104 3.24 14.05 -7.88
C LEU A 104 2.71 14.42 -9.26
N ARG A 105 2.20 13.45 -10.02
CA ARG A 105 1.50 13.72 -11.28
C ARG A 105 0.29 14.62 -11.02
N PRO A 106 -0.03 15.59 -11.90
CA PRO A 106 -1.07 16.60 -11.61
C PRO A 106 -2.43 16.03 -11.21
N ASP A 107 -2.88 14.96 -11.87
CA ASP A 107 -4.13 14.25 -11.56
C ASP A 107 -4.15 13.66 -10.14
N VAL A 108 -3.02 13.08 -9.70
CA VAL A 108 -2.86 12.50 -8.36
C VAL A 108 -2.84 13.61 -7.31
N VAL A 109 -2.08 14.68 -7.54
CA VAL A 109 -2.02 15.84 -6.64
C VAL A 109 -3.38 16.50 -6.49
N ASP A 110 -4.12 16.69 -7.58
CA ASP A 110 -5.46 17.28 -7.55
C ASP A 110 -6.47 16.36 -6.84
N LEU A 111 -6.30 15.04 -6.92
CA LEU A 111 -7.08 14.10 -6.11
C LEU A 111 -6.76 14.23 -4.61
N ILE A 112 -5.48 14.30 -4.24
CA ILE A 112 -5.06 14.47 -2.84
C ILE A 112 -5.54 15.82 -2.28
N ARG A 113 -5.46 16.91 -3.06
CA ARG A 113 -6.02 18.23 -2.67
C ARG A 113 -7.52 18.17 -2.42
N ARG A 114 -8.28 17.41 -3.22
CA ARG A 114 -9.71 17.20 -2.98
C ARG A 114 -9.97 16.49 -1.65
N TYR A 115 -9.18 15.47 -1.30
CA TYR A 115 -9.26 14.85 0.04
C TYR A 115 -8.89 15.83 1.15
N ALA A 116 -7.87 16.65 0.93
CA ALA A 116 -7.41 17.68 1.85
C ALA A 116 -8.47 18.79 2.11
N ALA A 117 -9.36 19.04 1.14
CA ALA A 117 -10.48 19.97 1.27
C ALA A 117 -11.77 19.31 1.81
N ALA A 118 -11.84 17.97 1.84
CA ALA A 118 -13.01 17.21 2.24
C ALA A 118 -13.13 17.00 3.77
N GLY A 119 -12.52 17.87 4.58
CA GLY A 119 -12.50 17.76 6.06
C GLY A 119 -13.89 17.74 6.71
N ALA A 120 -14.90 18.35 6.08
CA ALA A 120 -16.29 18.28 6.54
C ALA A 120 -16.93 16.88 6.36
N VAL A 121 -16.38 16.05 5.47
CA VAL A 121 -16.89 14.70 5.15
C VAL A 121 -16.08 13.63 5.88
N ASN A 122 -14.76 13.78 5.93
CA ASN A 122 -13.88 12.85 6.63
C ASN A 122 -12.58 13.54 7.09
N VAL A 123 -12.49 13.79 8.39
CA VAL A 123 -11.35 14.44 9.02
C VAL A 123 -10.06 13.64 8.81
N SER A 124 -10.11 12.30 8.83
CA SER A 124 -8.92 11.46 8.64
C SER A 124 -8.32 11.61 7.23
N PHE A 125 -9.16 11.63 6.19
CA PHE A 125 -8.71 11.90 4.82
C PHE A 125 -8.03 13.26 4.71
N SER A 126 -8.69 14.28 5.27
CA SER A 126 -8.18 15.64 5.25
C SER A 126 -6.82 15.74 5.91
N ASN A 127 -6.66 15.17 7.11
CA ASN A 127 -5.41 15.25 7.86
C ASN A 127 -4.25 14.53 7.15
N LEU A 128 -4.47 13.32 6.64
CA LEU A 128 -3.44 12.56 5.93
C LEU A 128 -3.06 13.23 4.61
N ALA A 129 -4.05 13.73 3.86
CA ALA A 129 -3.81 14.42 2.62
C ALA A 129 -3.06 15.75 2.84
N GLN A 130 -3.42 16.53 3.86
CA GLN A 130 -2.66 17.74 4.22
C GLN A 130 -1.23 17.39 4.63
N ALA A 131 -1.03 16.38 5.49
CA ALA A 131 0.30 15.95 5.90
C ALA A 131 1.17 15.50 4.70
N PHE A 132 0.57 14.83 3.71
CA PHE A 132 1.24 14.50 2.46
C PHE A 132 1.66 15.75 1.69
N LEU A 133 0.73 16.69 1.48
CA LEU A 133 0.97 17.93 0.74
C LEU A 133 2.06 18.77 1.40
N ASP A 134 1.98 18.98 2.71
CA ASP A 134 2.95 19.78 3.48
C ASP A 134 4.37 19.22 3.39
N LYS A 135 4.50 17.88 3.35
CA LYS A 135 5.80 17.20 3.28
C LYS A 135 6.41 17.24 1.88
N HIS A 136 5.62 17.02 0.84
CA HIS A 136 6.11 16.73 -0.51
C HIS A 136 5.90 17.86 -1.52
N ILE A 137 4.99 18.79 -1.22
CA ILE A 137 4.71 19.96 -2.04
C ILE A 137 5.00 21.18 -1.18
N PRO A 138 6.25 21.68 -1.17
CA PRO A 138 6.57 22.88 -0.41
C PRO A 138 5.64 24.00 -0.86
N HIS A 139 5.04 24.70 0.11
CA HIS A 139 4.29 25.92 -0.18
C HIS A 139 5.19 26.82 -1.03
N GLN A 140 4.73 27.15 -2.24
CA GLN A 140 5.31 28.25 -2.98
C GLN A 140 5.06 29.50 -2.14
N THR A 141 6.07 29.89 -1.35
CA THR A 141 6.11 31.23 -0.77
C THR A 141 6.09 32.22 -1.94
N PRO A 142 5.23 33.24 -1.90
CA PRO A 142 5.20 34.28 -2.92
C PRO A 142 6.52 35.04 -3.02
#